data_AF-Q8GE29-F1
#
_entry.id   AF-Q8GE29-F1
#
_cell.length_a   1.000
_cell.length_b   1.000
_cell.length_c   1.000
_cell.angle_alpha   90.00
_cell.angle_beta   90.00
_cell.angle_gamma   90.00
#
_symmetry.space_group_name_H-M   'P 1'
#
loop_
_entity.id
_entity.type
_entity.pdbx_description
1 polymer ?
#
loop_
_entity_poly.entity_id
_entity_poly.type
_entity_poly.pdbx_seq_one_letter_code
_entity_poly.pdbx_strand_id
1 'polypeptide(L)'
;MIIAVYGKGGVGKSTTTSNLAVAIAKEGKRVLQIGCDPKSDSTFTIAGKMIPTVVEILDKFNYHYESIEPGDLIFTGYGGVDVVETGGPPAGSGCGGYVVGETVKLLEKMDVMARYDVILFDVLGDVVCGGFATPLQYADLACVVSSNDFDALFAANRICESVVEKNMSGYDVKMAGVIGNRCDQVDLLETFTRRIETPLMGVVPPERRDSPVPRKRVHLI
;
A
#
# COMPACT_ATOMS: atom_id res chain seq x y z
N MET A 1 -4.99 -7.00 12.04
CA MET A 1 -5.31 -5.59 11.67
C MET A 1 -4.89 -5.37 10.24
N ILE A 2 -5.75 -4.82 9.40
CA ILE A 2 -5.51 -4.61 7.97
C ILE A 2 -5.62 -3.11 7.67
N ILE A 3 -4.58 -2.54 7.08
CA ILE A 3 -4.49 -1.13 6.74
C ILE A 3 -4.30 -1.00 5.23
N ALA A 4 -5.14 -0.21 4.57
CA ALA A 4 -4.95 0.15 3.17
C ALA A 4 -4.36 1.55 3.04
N VAL A 5 -3.22 1.66 2.37
CA VAL A 5 -2.47 2.90 2.16
C VAL A 5 -2.69 3.37 0.73
N TYR A 6 -3.25 4.57 0.60
CA TYR A 6 -3.58 5.22 -0.66
C TYR A 6 -2.92 6.60 -0.74
N GLY A 7 -3.09 7.29 -1.88
CA GLY A 7 -2.51 8.60 -2.17
C GLY A 7 -2.14 8.77 -3.64
N LYS A 8 -1.91 10.01 -4.06
CA LYS A 8 -1.50 10.35 -5.43
C LYS A 8 -0.28 9.54 -5.89
N GLY A 9 -0.18 9.26 -7.18
CA GLY A 9 1.02 8.72 -7.82
C GLY A 9 2.26 9.55 -7.49
N GLY A 10 3.35 8.88 -7.09
CA GLY A 10 4.62 9.54 -6.76
C GLY A 10 4.70 10.26 -5.41
N VAL A 11 3.62 10.29 -4.61
CA VAL A 11 3.60 10.96 -3.29
C VAL A 11 4.41 10.23 -2.22
N GLY A 12 4.89 9.02 -2.50
CA GLY A 12 5.73 8.22 -1.60
C GLY A 12 4.97 7.23 -0.71
N LYS A 13 3.85 6.68 -1.20
CA LYS A 13 3.10 5.59 -0.54
C LYS A 13 4.00 4.41 -0.20
N SER A 14 4.60 3.76 -1.21
CA SER A 14 5.46 2.59 -1.03
C SER A 14 6.62 2.80 -0.07
N THR A 15 7.24 3.99 -0.09
CA THR A 15 8.28 4.36 0.87
C THR A 15 7.73 4.43 2.29
N THR A 16 6.58 5.08 2.47
CA THR A 16 5.91 5.21 3.78
C THR A 16 5.47 3.83 4.28
N THR A 17 4.80 3.05 3.43
CA THR A 17 4.30 1.70 3.76
C THR A 17 5.43 0.77 4.15
N SER A 18 6.54 0.76 3.40
CA SER A 18 7.68 -0.11 3.69
C SER A 18 8.36 0.21 5.02
N ASN A 19 8.56 1.49 5.32
CA ASN A 19 9.15 1.90 6.59
C ASN A 19 8.19 1.62 7.76
N LEU A 20 6.88 1.82 7.56
CA LEU A 20 5.87 1.47 8.55
C LEU A 20 5.84 -0.03 8.81
N ALA A 21 5.92 -0.85 7.76
CA ALA A 21 5.94 -2.31 7.87
C ALA A 21 7.12 -2.79 8.74
N VAL A 22 8.31 -2.27 8.45
CA VAL A 22 9.54 -2.60 9.18
C VAL A 22 9.47 -2.11 10.62
N ALA A 23 8.96 -0.90 10.87
CA ALA A 23 8.79 -0.36 12.22
C ALA A 23 7.87 -1.26 13.06
N ILE A 24 6.73 -1.66 12.50
CA ILE A 24 5.76 -2.55 13.17
C ILE A 24 6.37 -3.94 13.40
N ALA A 25 7.12 -4.49 12.44
CA ALA A 25 7.77 -5.77 12.59
C ALA A 25 8.85 -5.75 13.69
N LYS A 26 9.57 -4.65 13.83
CA LYS A 26 10.55 -4.43 14.92
C LYS A 26 9.92 -4.38 16.31
N GLU A 27 8.62 -4.11 16.40
CA GLU A 27 7.84 -4.23 17.64
C GLU A 27 7.38 -5.67 17.90
N GLY A 28 7.87 -6.65 17.13
CA GLY A 28 7.61 -8.08 17.31
C GLY A 28 6.33 -8.58 16.65
N LYS A 29 5.73 -7.80 15.73
CA LYS A 29 4.53 -8.19 14.98
C LYS A 29 4.89 -8.96 13.71
N ARG A 30 4.05 -9.92 13.34
CA ARG A 30 4.08 -10.54 12.01
C ARG A 30 3.41 -9.59 11.02
N VAL A 31 4.18 -9.08 10.07
CA VAL A 31 3.73 -8.06 9.12
C VAL A 31 3.79 -8.59 7.70
N LEU A 32 2.72 -8.37 6.96
CA LEU A 32 2.66 -8.59 5.51
C LEU A 32 2.44 -7.25 4.79
N GLN A 33 3.29 -6.91 3.83
CA GLN A 33 3.02 -5.83 2.88
C GLN A 33 2.65 -6.40 1.51
N ILE A 34 1.56 -5.89 0.94
CA ILE A 34 1.06 -6.29 -0.38
C ILE A 34 1.11 -5.06 -1.30
N GLY A 35 1.98 -5.11 -2.31
CA GLY A 35 2.06 -4.12 -3.36
C GLY A 35 0.91 -4.29 -4.35
N CYS A 36 0.01 -3.31 -4.42
CA CYS A 36 -1.18 -3.28 -5.27
C CYS A 36 -1.06 -2.20 -6.36
N ASP A 37 0.06 -2.24 -7.08
CA ASP A 37 0.37 -1.33 -8.18
C ASP A 37 0.95 -2.14 -9.36
N PRO A 38 0.45 -1.99 -10.59
CA PRO A 38 1.04 -2.62 -11.78
C PRO A 38 2.55 -2.40 -11.93
N LYS A 39 3.10 -1.31 -11.39
CA LYS A 39 4.53 -1.01 -11.41
C LYS A 39 5.38 -2.02 -10.61
N SER A 40 4.78 -2.69 -9.64
CA SER A 40 5.36 -3.82 -8.90
C SER A 40 6.67 -3.52 -8.16
N ASP A 41 6.86 -2.29 -7.69
CA ASP A 41 8.07 -1.83 -6.98
C ASP A 41 7.79 -1.40 -5.53
N SER A 42 6.63 -1.76 -4.98
CA SER A 42 6.19 -1.37 -3.63
C SER A 42 7.13 -1.91 -2.55
N THR A 43 7.52 -3.17 -2.68
CA THR A 43 8.20 -4.00 -1.69
C THR A 43 9.70 -4.11 -1.95
N PHE A 44 10.19 -3.53 -3.05
CA PHE A 44 11.60 -3.58 -3.48
C PHE A 44 12.58 -3.23 -2.36
N THR A 45 12.24 -2.22 -1.55
CA THR A 45 13.11 -1.76 -0.46
C THR A 45 13.20 -2.75 0.72
N ILE A 46 12.15 -3.54 0.95
CA ILE A 46 12.13 -4.61 1.97
C ILE A 46 12.79 -5.87 1.41
N ALA A 47 12.45 -6.27 0.19
CA ALA A 47 12.97 -7.49 -0.43
C ALA A 47 14.44 -7.37 -0.86
N GLY A 48 14.94 -6.15 -1.10
CA GLY A 48 16.28 -5.87 -1.62
C GLY A 48 16.46 -6.20 -3.10
N LYS A 49 15.39 -6.62 -3.78
CA LYS A 49 15.34 -6.98 -5.21
C LYS A 49 13.89 -6.90 -5.71
N MET A 50 13.73 -6.92 -7.03
CA MET A 50 12.41 -7.18 -7.63
C MET A 50 12.06 -8.64 -7.39
N ILE A 51 10.96 -8.89 -6.70
CA ILE A 51 10.43 -10.25 -6.49
C ILE A 51 9.47 -10.61 -7.63
N PRO A 52 9.29 -11.91 -7.92
CA PRO A 52 8.24 -12.35 -8.85
C PRO A 52 6.87 -11.88 -8.38
N THR A 53 6.06 -11.39 -9.32
CA THR A 53 4.69 -10.96 -9.03
C THR A 53 3.72 -12.13 -9.00
N VAL A 54 2.55 -11.96 -8.37
CA VAL A 54 1.48 -12.96 -8.36
C VAL A 54 1.06 -13.34 -9.78
N VAL A 55 0.95 -12.37 -10.69
CA VAL A 55 0.67 -12.66 -12.11
C VAL A 55 1.74 -13.53 -12.75
N GLU A 56 3.02 -13.19 -12.56
CA GLU A 56 4.13 -13.97 -13.14
C GLU A 56 4.21 -15.39 -12.56
N ILE A 57 3.87 -15.56 -11.29
CA ILE A 57 3.81 -16.87 -10.66
C ILE A 57 2.64 -17.67 -11.24
N LEU A 58 1.44 -17.10 -11.28
CA LEU A 58 0.26 -17.75 -11.87
C LEU A 58 0.51 -18.14 -13.33
N ASP A 59 1.15 -17.29 -14.12
CA ASP A 59 1.48 -17.56 -15.53
C ASP A 59 2.33 -18.83 -15.69
N LYS A 60 3.31 -19.07 -14.80
CA LYS A 60 4.12 -20.29 -14.79
C LYS A 60 3.31 -21.56 -14.54
N PHE A 61 2.16 -21.44 -13.90
CA PHE A 61 1.23 -22.53 -13.62
C PHE A 61 -0.01 -22.48 -14.52
N ASN A 62 0.03 -21.77 -15.66
CA ASN A 62 -1.10 -21.60 -16.57
C ASN A 62 -2.38 -21.13 -15.86
N TYR A 63 -2.24 -20.27 -14.84
CA TYR A 63 -3.32 -19.71 -14.02
C TYR A 63 -4.13 -20.74 -13.21
N HIS A 64 -3.61 -21.95 -13.02
CA HIS A 64 -4.16 -22.93 -12.09
C HIS A 64 -3.77 -22.59 -10.66
N TYR A 65 -4.57 -21.74 -9.99
CA TYR A 65 -4.30 -21.28 -8.62
C TYR A 65 -4.32 -22.43 -7.59
N GLU A 66 -4.93 -23.56 -7.92
CA GLU A 66 -4.90 -24.79 -7.12
C GLU A 66 -3.51 -25.46 -7.10
N SER A 67 -2.61 -25.05 -8.00
CA SER A 67 -1.25 -25.59 -8.12
C SER A 67 -0.19 -24.73 -7.44
N ILE A 68 -0.59 -23.66 -6.76
CA ILE A 68 0.31 -22.75 -6.03
C ILE A 68 0.04 -22.82 -4.53
N GLU A 69 1.11 -22.71 -3.76
CA GLU A 69 1.07 -22.62 -2.31
C GLU A 69 1.35 -21.18 -1.86
N PRO A 70 0.95 -20.77 -0.64
CA PRO A 70 1.22 -19.42 -0.14
C PRO A 70 2.71 -19.05 -0.17
N GLY A 71 3.58 -20.05 0.07
CA GLY A 71 5.03 -19.86 0.04
C GLY A 71 5.61 -19.54 -1.34
N ASP A 72 4.86 -19.77 -2.42
CA ASP A 72 5.28 -19.37 -3.77
C ASP A 72 5.07 -17.87 -4.00
N LEU A 73 4.07 -17.27 -3.32
CA LEU A 73 3.68 -15.88 -3.47
C LEU A 73 4.36 -14.94 -2.48
N ILE A 74 4.72 -15.45 -1.30
CA ILE A 74 5.18 -14.67 -0.15
C ILE A 74 6.69 -14.76 -0.03
N PHE A 75 7.34 -13.60 0.06
CA PHE A 75 8.79 -13.50 0.21
C PHE A 75 9.13 -12.75 1.50
N THR A 76 10.01 -13.30 2.33
CA THR A 76 10.49 -12.61 3.53
C THR A 76 11.65 -11.68 3.18
N GLY A 77 11.56 -10.43 3.63
CA GLY A 77 12.59 -9.42 3.46
C GLY A 77 13.13 -8.86 4.76
N TYR A 78 13.59 -7.61 4.67
CA TYR A 78 14.20 -6.89 5.77
C TYR A 78 13.27 -6.76 6.99
N GLY A 79 13.84 -6.88 8.19
CA GLY A 79 13.09 -6.78 9.44
C GLY A 79 12.12 -7.94 9.71
N GLY A 80 12.18 -9.03 8.92
CA GLY A 80 11.23 -10.15 9.03
C GLY A 80 9.84 -9.80 8.47
N VAL A 81 9.73 -8.74 7.68
CA VAL A 81 8.49 -8.39 6.97
C VAL A 81 8.32 -9.31 5.78
N ASP A 82 7.16 -9.93 5.68
CA ASP A 82 6.77 -10.70 4.50
C ASP A 82 6.14 -9.77 3.46
N VAL A 83 6.40 -10.06 2.19
CA VAL A 83 5.99 -9.20 1.07
C VAL A 83 5.40 -9.99 -0.09
N VAL A 84 4.44 -9.38 -0.76
CA VAL A 84 3.78 -9.86 -1.99
C VAL A 84 3.67 -8.69 -2.98
N GLU A 85 3.89 -8.93 -4.26
CA GLU A 85 3.61 -7.97 -5.34
C GLU A 85 2.52 -8.52 -6.26
N THR A 86 1.41 -7.78 -6.44
CA THR A 86 0.31 -8.27 -7.29
C THR A 86 0.75 -8.43 -8.74
N GLY A 87 1.61 -7.54 -9.22
CA GLY A 87 1.83 -7.41 -10.65
C GLY A 87 0.71 -6.65 -11.33
N GLY A 88 0.79 -6.59 -12.65
CA GLY A 88 -0.24 -6.03 -13.49
C GLY A 88 0.07 -6.26 -14.96
N PRO A 89 -0.89 -5.98 -15.84
CA PRO A 89 -0.65 -6.04 -17.28
C PRO A 89 0.37 -4.96 -17.70
N PRO A 90 1.02 -5.12 -18.87
CA PRO A 90 1.89 -4.09 -19.43
C PRO A 90 1.17 -2.75 -19.58
N ALA A 91 1.91 -1.64 -19.43
CA ALA A 91 1.38 -0.30 -19.56
C ALA A 91 0.62 -0.11 -20.89
N GLY A 92 -0.61 0.41 -20.80
CA GLY A 92 -1.49 0.59 -21.96
C GLY A 92 -2.29 -0.65 -22.37
N SER A 93 -2.25 -1.75 -21.59
CA SER A 93 -2.99 -2.98 -21.88
C SER A 93 -3.66 -3.56 -20.61
N GLY A 94 -4.71 -4.36 -20.80
CA GLY A 94 -5.41 -5.07 -19.72
C GLY A 94 -6.07 -4.16 -18.67
N CYS A 95 -6.36 -4.73 -17.49
CA CYS A 95 -6.95 -4.02 -16.36
C CYS A 95 -6.16 -4.31 -15.08
N GLY A 96 -5.34 -3.36 -14.63
CA GLY A 96 -4.57 -3.49 -13.38
C GLY A 96 -5.46 -3.69 -12.15
N GLY A 97 -6.62 -3.03 -12.13
CA GLY A 97 -7.59 -3.20 -11.04
C GLY A 97 -8.12 -4.63 -10.96
N TYR A 98 -8.33 -5.31 -12.08
CA TYR A 98 -8.76 -6.72 -12.08
C TYR A 98 -7.69 -7.61 -11.41
N VAL A 99 -6.42 -7.44 -11.79
CA VAL A 99 -5.30 -8.21 -11.21
C VAL A 99 -5.20 -7.99 -9.70
N VAL A 100 -5.28 -6.74 -9.24
CA VAL A 100 -5.28 -6.43 -7.80
C VAL A 100 -6.45 -7.12 -7.11
N GLY A 101 -7.66 -6.97 -7.65
CA GLY A 101 -8.87 -7.56 -7.07
C GLY A 101 -8.80 -9.08 -6.95
N GLU A 102 -8.34 -9.77 -7.98
CA GLU A 102 -8.19 -11.24 -7.97
C GLU A 102 -7.05 -11.68 -7.06
N THR A 103 -5.95 -10.92 -6.98
CA THR A 103 -4.86 -11.23 -6.04
C THR A 103 -5.34 -11.16 -4.58
N VAL A 104 -6.08 -10.11 -4.21
CA VAL A 104 -6.61 -9.97 -2.84
C VAL A 104 -7.54 -11.15 -2.50
N LYS A 105 -8.43 -11.53 -3.42
CA LYS A 105 -9.33 -12.70 -3.23
C LYS A 105 -8.57 -14.01 -3.14
N LEU A 106 -7.50 -14.18 -3.91
CA LEU A 106 -6.65 -15.36 -3.87
C LEU A 106 -5.96 -15.49 -2.50
N LEU A 107 -5.37 -14.40 -2.00
CA LEU A 107 -4.72 -14.38 -0.69
C LEU A 107 -5.71 -14.68 0.45
N GLU A 108 -6.93 -14.16 0.36
CA GLU A 108 -8.01 -14.49 1.29
C GLU A 108 -8.36 -15.98 1.23
N LYS A 109 -8.59 -16.51 0.03
CA LYS A 109 -8.95 -17.92 -0.18
C LYS A 109 -7.88 -18.90 0.32
N MET A 110 -6.61 -18.49 0.28
CA MET A 110 -5.47 -19.26 0.77
C MET A 110 -5.23 -19.10 2.28
N ASP A 111 -6.12 -18.40 2.99
CA ASP A 111 -6.01 -18.09 4.42
C ASP A 111 -4.64 -17.47 4.78
N VAL A 112 -4.14 -16.61 3.88
CA VAL A 112 -2.87 -15.90 4.09
C VAL A 112 -3.08 -14.77 5.10
N MET A 113 -4.21 -14.06 5.00
CA MET A 113 -4.45 -12.88 5.82
C MET A 113 -4.54 -13.20 7.32
N ALA A 114 -5.07 -14.37 7.69
CA ALA A 114 -5.16 -14.81 9.08
C ALA A 114 -3.79 -15.08 9.75
N ARG A 115 -2.70 -15.17 8.99
CA ARG A 115 -1.36 -15.51 9.50
C ARG A 115 -0.60 -14.31 10.07
N TYR A 116 -1.09 -13.09 9.85
CA TYR A 116 -0.37 -11.85 10.18
C TYR A 116 -1.10 -11.02 11.22
N ASP A 117 -0.34 -10.35 12.06
CA ASP A 117 -0.89 -9.43 13.06
C ASP A 117 -1.26 -8.09 12.38
N VAL A 118 -0.46 -7.67 11.39
CA VAL A 118 -0.68 -6.47 10.58
C VAL A 118 -0.48 -6.77 9.09
N ILE A 119 -1.43 -6.31 8.27
CA ILE A 119 -1.32 -6.33 6.80
C ILE A 119 -1.41 -4.90 6.29
N LEU A 120 -0.49 -4.55 5.39
CA LEU A 120 -0.43 -3.25 4.75
C LEU A 120 -0.63 -3.41 3.24
N PHE A 121 -1.76 -2.94 2.71
CA PHE A 121 -1.95 -2.80 1.27
C PHE A 121 -1.36 -1.47 0.81
N ASP A 122 -0.40 -1.49 -0.11
CA ASP A 122 0.11 -0.29 -0.79
C ASP A 122 -0.56 -0.16 -2.16
N VAL A 123 -1.58 0.69 -2.25
CA VAL A 123 -2.48 0.71 -3.42
C VAL A 123 -2.21 1.91 -4.30
N LEU A 124 -2.19 1.69 -5.61
CA LEU A 124 -2.19 2.77 -6.60
C LEU A 124 -3.41 3.69 -6.35
N GLY A 125 -3.15 4.95 -5.99
CA GLY A 125 -4.19 5.86 -5.50
C GLY A 125 -4.59 6.99 -6.46
N ASP A 126 -4.14 6.96 -7.71
CA ASP A 126 -4.66 7.89 -8.75
C ASP A 126 -6.09 7.52 -9.18
N VAL A 127 -6.48 6.27 -8.95
CA VAL A 127 -7.81 5.74 -9.22
C VAL A 127 -8.26 4.86 -8.06
N VAL A 128 -9.52 4.98 -7.65
CA VAL A 128 -10.15 4.09 -6.67
C VAL A 128 -11.36 3.44 -7.33
N CYS A 129 -11.11 2.67 -8.40
CA CYS A 129 -12.15 2.03 -9.19
C CYS A 129 -11.93 0.52 -9.27
N GLY A 130 -13.02 -0.22 -9.48
CA GLY A 130 -12.99 -1.67 -9.66
C GLY A 130 -12.18 -2.36 -8.56
N GLY A 131 -11.23 -3.20 -8.97
CA GLY A 131 -10.44 -3.97 -8.01
C GLY A 131 -9.33 -3.20 -7.29
N PHE A 132 -8.99 -1.96 -7.67
CA PHE A 132 -8.16 -1.10 -6.83
C PHE A 132 -8.88 -0.65 -5.55
N ALA A 133 -10.21 -0.77 -5.50
CA ALA A 133 -11.00 -0.55 -4.28
C ALA A 133 -11.21 -1.85 -3.47
N THR A 134 -10.74 -3.00 -3.95
CA THR A 134 -10.88 -4.28 -3.24
C THR A 134 -10.16 -4.27 -1.89
N PRO A 135 -8.94 -3.72 -1.73
CA PRO A 135 -8.30 -3.62 -0.41
C PRO A 135 -9.16 -2.96 0.67
N LEU A 136 -9.98 -1.96 0.32
CA LEU A 136 -10.90 -1.30 1.26
C LEU A 136 -12.02 -2.21 1.77
N GLN A 137 -12.31 -3.32 1.09
CA GLN A 137 -13.33 -4.28 1.53
C GLN A 137 -12.83 -5.19 2.67
N TYR A 138 -11.50 -5.31 2.80
CA TYR A 138 -10.84 -6.14 3.80
C TYR A 138 -10.15 -5.31 4.89
N ALA A 139 -9.93 -4.02 4.65
CA ALA A 139 -9.20 -3.16 5.57
C ALA A 139 -10.06 -2.74 6.77
N ASP A 140 -9.47 -2.77 7.96
CA ASP A 140 -10.02 -2.11 9.15
C ASP A 140 -9.87 -0.59 9.02
N LEU A 141 -8.74 -0.17 8.43
CA LEU A 141 -8.31 1.22 8.39
C LEU A 141 -7.79 1.61 7.01
N ALA A 142 -8.11 2.83 6.59
CA ALA A 142 -7.54 3.46 5.40
C ALA A 142 -6.67 4.66 5.81
N CYS A 143 -5.47 4.73 5.26
CA CYS A 143 -4.53 5.82 5.43
C CYS A 143 -4.26 6.46 4.08
N VAL A 144 -4.15 7.79 4.04
CA VAL A 144 -3.80 8.53 2.83
C VAL A 144 -2.47 9.24 3.00
N VAL A 145 -1.50 8.93 2.15
CA VAL A 145 -0.25 9.68 2.03
C VAL A 145 -0.48 10.86 1.09
N SER A 146 -0.14 12.07 1.53
CA SER A 146 -0.34 13.29 0.75
C SER A 146 0.78 14.31 0.98
N SER A 147 1.04 15.13 -0.02
CA SER A 147 1.93 16.30 0.08
C SER A 147 1.11 17.58 0.29
N ASN A 148 1.77 18.67 0.66
CA ASN A 148 1.13 19.96 0.92
C ASN A 148 0.86 20.74 -0.40
N ASP A 149 0.26 20.08 -1.39
CA ASP A 149 -0.09 20.66 -2.69
C ASP A 149 -1.51 20.28 -3.13
N PHE A 150 -2.07 21.06 -4.03
CA PHE A 150 -3.46 20.93 -4.46
C PHE A 150 -3.77 19.56 -5.07
N ASP A 151 -2.91 19.04 -5.96
CA ASP A 151 -3.19 17.80 -6.66
C ASP A 151 -3.20 16.60 -5.71
N ALA A 152 -2.25 16.56 -4.77
CA ALA A 152 -2.19 15.49 -3.78
C ALA A 152 -3.39 15.52 -2.84
N LEU A 153 -3.84 16.71 -2.43
CA LEU A 153 -5.04 16.88 -1.62
C LEU A 153 -6.33 16.59 -2.39
N PHE A 154 -6.38 16.92 -3.67
CA PHE A 154 -7.51 16.58 -4.54
C PHE A 154 -7.66 15.06 -4.68
N ALA A 155 -6.55 14.35 -4.91
CA ALA A 155 -6.53 12.89 -4.92
C ALA A 155 -6.93 12.32 -3.56
N ALA A 156 -6.38 12.87 -2.47
CA ALA A 156 -6.71 12.47 -1.10
C ALA A 156 -8.21 12.59 -0.80
N ASN A 157 -8.85 13.68 -1.24
CA ASN A 157 -10.29 13.89 -1.07
C ASN A 157 -11.11 12.76 -1.72
N ARG A 158 -10.80 12.41 -2.97
CA ARG A 158 -11.49 11.33 -3.70
C ARG A 158 -11.32 9.97 -3.03
N ILE A 159 -10.15 9.71 -2.45
CA ILE A 159 -9.91 8.49 -1.69
C ILE A 159 -10.76 8.47 -0.41
N CYS A 160 -10.81 9.59 0.33
CA CYS A 160 -11.63 9.70 1.54
C CYS A 160 -13.11 9.46 1.23
N GLU A 161 -13.62 10.03 0.13
CA GLU A 161 -14.98 9.78 -0.37
C GLU A 161 -15.22 8.29 -0.63
N SER A 162 -14.25 7.59 -1.24
CA SER A 162 -14.36 6.15 -1.49
C SER A 162 -14.40 5.33 -0.20
N VAL A 163 -13.62 5.72 0.82
CA VAL A 163 -13.66 5.05 2.13
C VAL A 163 -15.03 5.24 2.79
N VAL A 164 -15.60 6.44 2.72
CA VAL A 164 -16.96 6.71 3.22
C VAL A 164 -18.00 5.88 2.46
N GLU A 165 -17.90 5.82 1.12
CA GLU A 165 -18.80 5.00 0.29
C GLU A 165 -18.73 3.51 0.65
N LYS A 166 -17.52 2.97 0.86
CA LYS A 166 -17.34 1.57 1.30
C LYS A 166 -17.90 1.33 2.69
N ASN A 167 -17.69 2.26 3.61
CA ASN A 167 -18.29 2.17 4.94
C ASN A 167 -19.83 2.14 4.88
N MET A 168 -20.43 3.06 4.10
CA MET A 168 -21.88 3.10 3.88
C MET A 168 -22.43 1.86 3.16
N SER A 169 -21.60 1.18 2.37
CA SER A 169 -21.95 -0.06 1.66
C SER A 169 -21.84 -1.31 2.53
N GLY A 170 -21.55 -1.18 3.83
CA GLY A 170 -21.52 -2.28 4.79
C GLY A 170 -20.14 -2.89 5.06
N TYR A 171 -19.05 -2.27 4.59
CA TYR A 171 -17.68 -2.66 4.97
C TYR A 171 -17.22 -1.90 6.22
N ASP A 172 -16.38 -2.52 7.05
CA ASP A 172 -15.98 -1.93 8.34
C ASP A 172 -14.87 -0.87 8.26
N VAL A 173 -14.33 -0.63 7.06
CA VAL A 173 -13.20 0.28 6.84
C VAL A 173 -13.49 1.71 7.33
N LYS A 174 -12.51 2.29 8.03
CA LYS A 174 -12.56 3.69 8.52
C LYS A 174 -11.32 4.45 8.15
N MET A 175 -11.44 5.78 8.06
CA MET A 175 -10.26 6.63 7.92
C MET A 175 -9.42 6.60 9.21
N ALA A 176 -8.17 6.14 9.10
CA ALA A 176 -7.18 6.27 10.17
C ALA A 176 -6.63 7.68 10.24
N GLY A 177 -6.30 8.26 9.09
CA GLY A 177 -5.65 9.55 9.03
C GLY A 177 -4.96 9.86 7.71
N VAL A 178 -4.40 11.06 7.64
CA VAL A 178 -3.52 11.53 6.55
C VAL A 178 -2.09 11.56 7.04
N ILE A 179 -1.15 11.08 6.22
CA ILE A 179 0.29 11.21 6.45
C ILE A 179 0.82 12.26 5.48
N GLY A 180 1.36 13.35 6.04
CA GLY A 180 2.09 14.34 5.26
C GLY A 180 3.45 13.77 4.84
N ASN A 181 3.78 13.81 3.54
CA ASN A 181 5.08 13.35 3.06
C ASN A 181 5.76 14.38 2.16
N ARG A 182 7.07 14.56 2.36
CA ARG A 182 7.92 15.55 1.67
C ARG A 182 7.40 16.98 1.84
N CYS A 183 6.91 17.30 3.04
CA CYS A 183 6.33 18.60 3.36
C CYS A 183 7.27 19.40 4.29
N ASP A 184 7.66 20.61 3.87
CA ASP A 184 8.28 21.61 4.75
C ASP A 184 7.25 22.44 5.50
N GLN A 185 6.06 22.61 4.91
CA GLN A 185 4.89 23.29 5.45
C GLN A 185 3.68 22.37 5.35
N VAL A 186 2.69 22.57 6.23
CA VAL A 186 1.52 21.69 6.35
C VAL A 186 0.19 22.44 6.46
N ASP A 187 0.17 23.73 6.13
CA ASP A 187 -1.01 24.60 6.23
C ASP A 187 -2.21 24.10 5.41
N LEU A 188 -1.97 23.60 4.19
CA LEU A 188 -3.02 23.02 3.36
C LEU A 188 -3.46 21.65 3.89
N LEU A 189 -2.51 20.82 4.34
CA LEU A 189 -2.79 19.53 4.97
C LEU A 189 -3.63 19.68 6.25
N GLU A 190 -3.29 20.62 7.12
CA GLU A 190 -4.03 20.94 8.35
C GLU A 190 -5.42 21.51 8.05
N THR A 191 -5.54 22.32 7.01
CA THR A 191 -6.84 22.83 6.55
C THR A 191 -7.70 21.70 6.01
N PHE A 192 -7.12 20.80 5.21
CA PHE A 192 -7.80 19.64 4.63
C PHE A 192 -8.27 18.66 5.70
N THR A 193 -7.36 18.16 6.54
CA THR A 193 -7.61 17.18 7.61
C THR A 193 -8.69 17.63 8.59
N ARG A 194 -8.68 18.91 8.97
CA ARG A 194 -9.72 19.52 9.79
C ARG A 194 -11.10 19.54 9.13
N ARG A 195 -11.17 19.75 7.81
CA ARG A 195 -12.44 19.77 7.06
C ARG A 195 -13.05 18.39 6.87
N ILE A 196 -12.20 17.37 6.71
CA ILE A 196 -12.65 15.97 6.57
C ILE A 196 -12.70 15.22 7.91
N GLU A 197 -12.56 15.94 9.03
CA GLU A 197 -12.62 15.42 10.40
C GLU A 197 -11.73 14.19 10.63
N THR A 198 -10.55 14.19 10.00
CA THR A 198 -9.60 13.07 9.98
C THR A 198 -8.24 13.57 10.46
N PRO A 199 -7.51 12.85 11.32
CA PRO A 199 -6.27 13.37 11.90
C PRO A 199 -5.12 13.41 10.88
N LEU A 200 -4.24 14.41 11.02
CA LEU A 200 -2.89 14.40 10.45
C LEU A 200 -2.02 13.54 11.37
N MET A 201 -1.69 12.30 10.96
CA MET A 201 -1.01 11.32 11.82
C MET A 201 0.47 11.60 12.01
N GLY A 202 1.09 12.27 11.05
CA GLY A 202 2.50 12.57 11.07
C GLY A 202 2.95 13.24 9.78
N VAL A 203 4.15 13.81 9.82
CA VAL A 203 4.75 14.53 8.70
C VAL A 203 6.16 14.02 8.51
N VAL A 204 6.43 13.46 7.34
CA VAL A 204 7.77 13.06 6.90
C VAL A 204 8.38 14.24 6.15
N PRO A 205 9.47 14.85 6.66
CA PRO A 205 10.11 15.98 6.01
C PRO A 205 10.76 15.57 4.67
N PRO A 206 10.97 16.50 3.73
CA PRO A 206 11.70 16.21 2.52
C PRO A 206 13.17 15.84 2.84
N GLU A 207 13.74 14.92 2.05
CA GLU A 207 15.15 14.55 2.19
C GLU A 207 16.05 15.77 1.95
N ARG A 208 16.80 16.17 2.98
CA ARG A 208 17.84 17.20 2.85
C ARG A 208 19.05 16.60 2.15
N ARG A 209 19.67 17.36 1.24
CA ARG A 209 20.85 16.93 0.45
C ARG A 209 22.04 16.48 1.33
N ASP A 210 22.08 16.92 2.58
CA ASP A 210 23.13 16.60 3.56
C ASP A 210 22.80 15.39 4.46
N SER A 211 21.72 14.66 4.16
CA SER A 211 21.39 13.44 4.88
C SER A 211 22.48 12.37 4.67
N PRO A 212 23.01 11.74 5.72
CA PRO A 212 24.08 10.74 5.62
C PRO A 212 23.64 9.43 4.95
N VAL A 213 22.38 9.32 4.54
CA VAL A 213 21.81 8.12 3.90
C VAL A 213 22.12 8.15 2.39
N PRO A 214 22.95 7.24 1.86
CA PRO A 214 23.35 7.29 0.45
C PRO A 214 22.17 7.03 -0.49
N ARG A 215 21.98 7.90 -1.48
CA ARG A 215 20.93 7.85 -2.54
C ARG A 215 20.84 6.56 -3.38
N LYS A 216 21.72 5.58 -3.15
CA LYS A 216 21.79 4.29 -3.87
C LYS A 216 21.95 3.07 -2.96
N ARG A 217 21.83 3.22 -1.65
CA ARG A 217 21.69 2.09 -0.72
C ARG A 217 20.59 2.43 0.25
N VAL A 218 19.41 1.88 0.00
CA VAL A 218 18.37 1.82 1.04
C VAL A 218 18.88 0.79 2.06
N HIS A 219 19.69 1.27 2.99
CA HIS A 219 19.87 0.64 4.29
C HIS A 219 19.29 1.64 5.27
N LEU A 220 18.08 1.35 5.72
CA LEU A 220 17.42 2.16 6.74
C LEU A 220 16.91 1.24 7.83
N ILE A 221 17.66 1.35 8.94
CA ILE A 221 17.42 0.94 10.32
C ILE A 221 17.19 -0.52 10.58
#